data_AF-A0A662HIE7-F1
#
_entry.id   AF-A0A662HIE7-F1
#
_cell.length_a   1.000
_cell.length_b   1.000
_cell.length_c   1.000
_cell.angle_alpha   90.00
_cell.angle_beta   90.00
_cell.angle_gamma   90.00
#
_symmetry.space_group_name_H-M   'P 1'
#
loop_
_entity.id
_entity.type
_entity.pdbx_description
1 polymer ?
#
loop_
_entity_poly.entity_id
_entity_poly.type
_entity_poly.pdbx_seq_one_letter_code
_entity_poly.pdbx_strand_id
1 'polypeptide(L)'
;MPSPGDLLARPPRIKVLEALGSIADGRIREVEPNMAVVTSSTGERQYLVYVDPEKRVAYSDDNGTKYRGYVGYPIIALLMLKGYLPFDKRIADALAGIPWKRLNERFKRYAIVERIVKREAARRGVKPSEIDSYVKAVMNRLSELRLRYVEPPRSPRS
;
A
#
# COMPACT_ATOMS: atom_id res chain seq x y z
N MET A 1 13.23 -1.83 -14.00
CA MET A 1 12.89 -2.60 -12.78
C MET A 1 13.98 -2.31 -11.77
N PRO A 2 13.68 -2.23 -10.46
CA PRO A 2 14.72 -2.01 -9.45
C PRO A 2 15.64 -3.23 -9.36
N SER A 3 16.90 -3.01 -9.01
CA SER A 3 17.88 -4.04 -8.66
C SER A 3 18.03 -4.15 -7.14
N PRO A 4 18.44 -5.31 -6.60
CA PRO A 4 18.72 -5.44 -5.17
C PRO A 4 19.67 -4.34 -4.67
N GLY A 5 19.28 -3.67 -3.58
CA GLY A 5 20.00 -2.54 -2.99
C GLY A 5 19.53 -1.15 -3.46
N ASP A 6 18.78 -1.07 -4.55
CA ASP A 6 18.21 0.19 -5.05
C ASP A 6 17.27 0.80 -4.01
N LEU A 7 17.35 2.12 -3.83
CA LEU A 7 16.40 2.83 -2.98
C LEU A 7 15.02 2.87 -3.66
N LEU A 8 13.99 2.37 -2.97
CA LEU A 8 12.62 2.45 -3.48
C LEU A 8 12.14 3.91 -3.46
N ALA A 9 11.62 4.36 -4.60
CA ALA A 9 11.10 5.71 -4.76
C ALA A 9 9.80 5.93 -3.95
N ARG A 10 9.46 7.21 -3.76
CA ARG A 10 8.18 7.59 -3.15
C ARG A 10 7.02 7.15 -4.04
N PRO A 11 5.96 6.52 -3.49
CA PRO A 11 4.82 6.11 -4.28
C PRO A 11 3.93 7.29 -4.66
N PRO A 12 3.06 7.12 -5.68
CA PRO A 12 1.89 7.98 -5.85
C PRO A 12 1.08 8.04 -4.54
N ARG A 13 0.67 9.24 -4.12
CA ARG A 13 -0.06 9.49 -2.87
C ARG A 13 -1.26 8.55 -2.66
N ILE A 14 -1.99 8.26 -3.74
CA ILE A 14 -3.15 7.36 -3.72
C ILE A 14 -2.84 5.95 -3.21
N LYS A 15 -1.59 5.47 -3.31
CA LYS A 15 -1.19 4.15 -2.83
C LYS A 15 -1.31 4.00 -1.32
N VAL A 16 -1.24 5.10 -0.58
CA VAL A 16 -1.54 5.12 0.87
C VAL A 16 -3.01 4.77 1.13
N LEU A 17 -3.93 5.28 0.31
CA LEU A 17 -5.36 5.02 0.46
C LEU A 17 -5.73 3.62 -0.03
N GLU A 18 -5.09 3.15 -1.11
CA GLU A 18 -5.25 1.76 -1.59
C GLU A 18 -4.78 0.75 -0.54
N ALA A 19 -3.69 1.04 0.17
CA ALA A 19 -3.20 0.24 1.30
C ALA A 19 -4.22 0.19 2.45
N LEU A 20 -4.74 1.33 2.89
CA LEU A 20 -5.79 1.38 3.91
C LEU A 20 -7.03 0.57 3.52
N GLY A 21 -7.52 0.76 2.29
CA GLY A 21 -8.66 -0.02 1.78
C GLY A 21 -8.39 -1.52 1.80
N SER A 22 -7.16 -1.96 1.50
CA SER A 22 -6.80 -3.38 1.59
C SER A 22 -6.79 -3.96 2.99
N ILE A 23 -6.44 -3.15 4.00
CA ILE A 23 -6.55 -3.53 5.40
C ILE A 23 -8.03 -3.64 5.79
N ALA A 24 -8.83 -2.61 5.47
CA ALA A 24 -10.26 -2.56 5.83
C ALA A 24 -11.07 -3.68 5.17
N ASP A 25 -10.71 -4.09 3.96
CA ASP A 25 -11.33 -5.19 3.23
C ASP A 25 -10.86 -6.58 3.73
N GLY A 26 -9.97 -6.66 4.73
CA GLY A 26 -9.41 -7.93 5.21
C GLY A 26 -8.57 -8.68 4.17
N ARG A 27 -7.94 -7.95 3.23
CA ARG A 27 -7.24 -8.53 2.07
C ARG A 27 -5.78 -8.91 2.32
N ILE A 28 -5.33 -8.86 3.57
CA ILE A 28 -3.92 -9.09 3.93
C ILE A 28 -3.85 -10.31 4.84
N ARG A 29 -3.05 -11.29 4.45
CA ARG A 29 -2.81 -12.51 5.21
C ARG A 29 -1.32 -12.65 5.48
N GLU A 30 -0.90 -12.51 6.73
CA GLU A 30 0.48 -12.80 7.12
C GLU A 30 0.78 -14.29 6.90
N VAL A 31 1.96 -14.58 6.35
CA VAL A 31 2.44 -15.94 6.08
C VAL A 31 3.71 -16.27 6.86
N GLU A 32 4.51 -15.25 7.19
CA GLU A 32 5.67 -15.33 8.09
C GLU A 32 5.81 -13.99 8.85
N PRO A 33 6.66 -13.88 9.89
CA PRO A 33 6.80 -12.65 10.69
C PRO A 33 7.09 -11.37 9.90
N ASN A 34 7.67 -11.46 8.70
CA ASN A 34 7.97 -10.32 7.84
C ASN A 34 7.32 -10.41 6.45
N MET A 35 6.44 -11.39 6.24
CA MET A 35 5.85 -11.68 4.93
C MET A 35 4.34 -11.78 5.00
N ALA A 36 3.68 -11.26 3.98
CA ALA A 36 2.24 -11.40 3.81
C ALA A 36 1.88 -11.65 2.35
N VAL A 37 0.66 -12.12 2.14
CA VAL A 37 -0.01 -12.13 0.85
C VAL A 37 -1.09 -11.06 0.87
N VAL A 38 -1.06 -10.16 -0.13
CA VAL A 38 -2.06 -9.11 -0.30
C VAL A 38 -2.91 -9.41 -1.52
N THR A 39 -4.20 -9.59 -1.31
CA THR A 39 -5.16 -9.85 -2.40
C THR A 39 -5.60 -8.53 -3.03
N SER A 40 -5.64 -8.47 -4.35
CA SER A 40 -6.12 -7.29 -5.09
C SER A 40 -7.60 -7.00 -4.82
N SER A 41 -8.04 -5.76 -5.07
CA SER A 41 -9.44 -5.33 -4.84
C SER A 41 -10.51 -6.12 -5.62
N THR A 42 -10.13 -6.89 -6.65
CA THR A 42 -11.06 -7.76 -7.38
C THR A 42 -10.89 -9.24 -7.07
N GLY A 43 -9.95 -9.61 -6.19
CA GLY A 43 -9.66 -11.00 -5.86
C GLY A 43 -8.82 -11.76 -6.90
N GLU A 44 -8.62 -11.22 -8.10
CA GLU A 44 -7.99 -11.93 -9.23
C GLU A 44 -6.48 -12.13 -9.09
N ARG A 45 -5.81 -11.31 -8.28
CA ARG A 45 -4.36 -11.38 -8.05
C ARG A 45 -4.05 -11.39 -6.57
N GLN A 46 -2.99 -12.10 -6.23
CA GLN A 46 -2.34 -12.11 -4.93
C GLN A 46 -0.91 -11.65 -5.11
N TYR A 47 -0.43 -10.81 -4.20
CA TYR A 47 0.91 -10.26 -4.21
C TYR A 47 1.67 -10.74 -2.99
N LEU A 48 2.86 -11.31 -3.20
CA LEU A 48 3.79 -11.60 -2.12
C LEU A 48 4.48 -10.31 -1.70
N VAL A 49 4.40 -9.96 -0.42
CA VAL A 49 5.08 -8.80 0.16
C VAL A 49 5.99 -9.23 1.29
N TYR A 50 7.17 -8.61 1.36
CA TYR A 50 8.13 -8.76 2.45
C TYR A 50 8.60 -7.38 2.92
N VAL A 51 8.70 -7.19 4.23
CA VAL A 51 9.26 -5.98 4.83
C VAL A 51 10.16 -6.34 6.01
N ASP A 52 11.36 -5.76 6.04
CA ASP A 52 12.24 -5.80 7.20
C ASP A 52 12.75 -4.37 7.45
N PRO A 53 12.01 -3.58 8.26
CA PRO A 53 12.33 -2.18 8.50
C PRO A 53 13.65 -1.97 9.25
N GLU A 54 14.06 -2.94 10.08
CA GLU A 54 15.34 -2.90 10.81
C GLU A 54 16.52 -2.95 9.83
N LYS A 55 16.43 -3.82 8.81
CA LYS A 55 17.40 -3.86 7.71
C LYS A 55 17.12 -2.83 6.61
N ARG A 56 16.03 -2.06 6.73
CA ARG A 56 15.53 -1.09 5.74
C ARG A 56 15.35 -1.71 4.34
N VAL A 57 14.79 -2.90 4.28
CA VAL A 57 14.54 -3.60 3.00
C VAL A 57 13.08 -3.96 2.84
N ALA A 58 12.62 -3.99 1.59
CA ALA A 58 11.27 -4.42 1.25
C ALA A 58 11.22 -5.03 -0.15
N TYR A 59 10.22 -5.89 -0.35
CA TYR A 59 9.89 -6.51 -1.61
C TYR A 59 8.38 -6.58 -1.79
N SER A 60 7.94 -6.48 -3.04
CA SER A 60 6.60 -6.87 -3.47
C SER A 60 6.63 -7.21 -4.95
N ASP A 61 5.93 -8.26 -5.34
CA ASP A 61 5.76 -8.63 -6.75
C ASP A 61 4.70 -7.78 -7.48
N ASP A 62 4.06 -6.84 -6.79
CA ASP A 62 3.14 -5.88 -7.40
C ASP A 62 3.82 -5.01 -8.46
N ASN A 63 3.06 -4.60 -9.46
CA ASN A 63 3.60 -3.86 -10.60
C ASN A 63 4.28 -2.53 -10.21
N GLY A 64 3.82 -1.88 -9.15
CA GLY A 64 4.41 -0.63 -8.66
C GLY A 64 5.83 -0.83 -8.14
N THR A 65 6.03 -1.86 -7.33
CA THR A 65 7.35 -2.21 -6.82
C THR A 65 8.21 -2.83 -7.92
N LYS A 66 7.75 -3.92 -8.53
CA LYS A 66 8.51 -4.75 -9.47
C LYS A 66 8.92 -4.02 -10.77
N TYR A 67 8.03 -3.21 -11.33
CA TYR A 67 8.31 -2.54 -12.62
C TYR A 67 8.62 -1.05 -12.48
N ARG A 68 8.06 -0.37 -11.47
CA ARG A 68 8.21 1.09 -11.31
C ARG A 68 9.18 1.48 -10.19
N GLY A 69 9.63 0.55 -9.36
CA GLY A 69 10.67 0.80 -8.36
C GLY A 69 10.27 1.75 -7.22
N TYR A 70 8.98 1.87 -6.92
CA TYR A 70 8.50 2.62 -5.76
C TYR A 70 7.92 1.70 -4.69
N VAL A 71 7.75 2.20 -3.47
CA VAL A 71 7.11 1.45 -2.38
C VAL A 71 5.62 1.17 -2.69
N GLY A 72 5.29 -0.03 -3.16
CA GLY A 72 3.92 -0.41 -3.54
C GLY A 72 2.92 -0.41 -2.37
N TYR A 73 1.62 -0.37 -2.70
CA TYR A 73 0.57 -0.43 -1.67
C TYR A 73 0.62 -1.68 -0.78
N PRO A 74 1.06 -2.89 -1.25
CA PRO A 74 1.19 -4.05 -0.37
C PRO A 74 2.23 -3.82 0.73
N ILE A 75 3.37 -3.20 0.38
CA ILE A 75 4.44 -2.84 1.33
C ILE A 75 3.89 -1.85 2.36
N ILE A 76 3.22 -0.78 1.90
CA ILE A 76 2.61 0.22 2.78
C ILE A 76 1.63 -0.44 3.76
N ALA A 77 0.79 -1.35 3.27
CA ALA A 77 -0.23 -2.00 4.08
C ALA A 77 0.39 -2.90 5.17
N LEU A 78 1.41 -3.69 4.84
CA LEU A 78 2.10 -4.52 5.82
C LEU A 78 2.85 -3.66 6.86
N LEU A 79 3.48 -2.55 6.44
CA LEU A 79 4.13 -1.63 7.38
C LEU A 79 3.14 -0.96 8.34
N MET A 80 1.91 -0.66 7.90
CA MET A 80 0.84 -0.15 8.77
C MET A 80 0.44 -1.19 9.81
N LEU A 81 0.21 -2.45 9.39
CA LEU A 81 -0.15 -3.53 10.31
C LEU A 81 0.96 -3.83 11.33
N LYS A 82 2.23 -3.67 10.94
CA LYS A 82 3.38 -3.83 11.82
C LYS A 82 3.69 -2.59 12.67
N GLY A 83 2.89 -1.53 12.59
CA GLY A 83 3.04 -0.31 13.40
C GLY A 83 4.19 0.62 12.97
N TYR A 84 4.83 0.38 11.82
CA TYR A 84 5.90 1.24 11.31
C TYR A 84 5.37 2.48 10.57
N LEU A 85 4.11 2.42 10.10
CA LEU A 85 3.39 3.55 9.50
C LEU A 85 2.11 3.85 10.28
N PRO A 86 1.66 5.12 10.31
CA PRO A 86 0.37 5.48 10.90
C PRO A 86 -0.78 4.68 10.29
N PHE A 87 -1.68 4.21 11.14
CA PHE A 87 -2.94 3.57 10.76
C PHE A 87 -4.10 4.34 11.40
N ASP A 88 -5.08 4.74 10.58
CA ASP A 88 -6.32 5.36 11.05
C ASP A 88 -7.50 4.47 10.66
N LYS A 89 -8.09 3.81 11.66
CA LYS A 89 -9.19 2.87 11.45
C LYS A 89 -10.42 3.54 10.83
N ARG A 90 -10.75 4.78 11.23
CA ARG A 90 -11.93 5.49 10.73
C ARG A 90 -11.76 5.83 9.25
N ILE A 91 -10.58 6.27 8.83
CA ILE A 91 -10.27 6.50 7.42
C ILE A 91 -10.28 5.15 6.66
N ALA A 92 -9.72 4.08 7.25
CA ALA A 92 -9.73 2.76 6.65
C ALA A 92 -11.16 2.27 6.36
N ASP A 93 -12.03 2.30 7.37
CA ASP A 93 -13.44 1.88 7.28
C ASP A 93 -14.20 2.70 6.21
N ALA A 94 -13.93 4.00 6.11
CA ALA A 94 -14.51 4.86 5.07
C ALA A 94 -14.03 4.52 3.65
N LEU A 95 -12.92 3.80 3.51
CA LEU A 95 -12.35 3.34 2.24
C LEU A 95 -12.69 1.87 1.91
N ALA A 96 -13.39 1.17 2.81
CA ALA A 96 -13.78 -0.22 2.62
C ALA A 96 -14.70 -0.39 1.39
N GLY A 97 -14.48 -1.45 0.63
CA GLY A 97 -15.27 -1.82 -0.56
C GLY A 97 -15.00 -0.96 -1.79
N ILE A 98 -14.00 -0.07 -1.78
CA ILE A 98 -13.65 0.71 -2.97
C ILE A 98 -13.03 -0.21 -4.04
N PRO A 99 -13.57 -0.26 -5.28
CA PRO A 99 -13.06 -1.13 -6.33
C PRO A 99 -11.84 -0.51 -7.03
N TRP A 100 -10.72 -0.41 -6.31
CA TRP A 100 -9.50 0.29 -6.73
C TRP A 100 -9.02 -0.05 -8.14
N LYS A 101 -8.98 -1.34 -8.49
CA LYS A 101 -8.53 -1.81 -9.82
C LYS A 101 -9.42 -1.23 -10.92
N ARG A 102 -10.75 -1.38 -10.78
CA ARG A 102 -11.73 -0.90 -11.76
C ARG A 102 -11.64 0.62 -11.94
N LEU A 103 -11.48 1.37 -10.84
CA LEU A 103 -11.32 2.83 -10.92
C LEU A 103 -10.02 3.23 -11.61
N ASN A 104 -8.90 2.58 -11.26
CA ASN A 104 -7.60 2.86 -11.86
C ASN A 104 -7.59 2.54 -13.36
N GLU A 105 -8.16 1.41 -13.79
CA GLU A 105 -8.25 1.01 -15.20
C GLU A 105 -9.18 1.91 -16.02
N ARG A 106 -10.31 2.31 -15.45
CA ARG A 106 -11.29 3.19 -16.11
C ARG A 106 -10.74 4.60 -16.32
N PHE A 107 -10.16 5.20 -15.28
CA PHE A 107 -9.79 6.62 -15.31
C PHE A 107 -8.34 6.87 -15.71
N LYS A 108 -7.43 5.92 -15.49
CA LYS A 108 -5.99 5.99 -15.82
C LYS A 108 -5.29 7.27 -15.32
N ARG A 109 -5.88 7.98 -14.36
CA ARG A 109 -5.44 9.27 -13.81
C ARG A 109 -5.68 9.29 -12.32
N TYR A 110 -4.61 9.20 -11.53
CA TYR A 110 -4.71 9.11 -10.07
C TYR A 110 -5.45 10.29 -9.44
N ALA A 111 -5.27 11.52 -9.93
CA ALA A 111 -6.00 12.68 -9.41
C ALA A 111 -7.53 12.54 -9.51
N ILE A 112 -8.03 11.88 -10.56
CA ILE A 112 -9.47 11.63 -10.72
C ILE A 112 -9.94 10.57 -9.71
N VAL A 113 -9.19 9.47 -9.59
CA VAL A 113 -9.51 8.39 -8.65
C VAL A 113 -9.46 8.90 -7.21
N GLU A 114 -8.44 9.68 -6.85
CA GLU A 114 -8.30 10.27 -5.51
C GLU A 114 -9.48 11.18 -5.17
N ARG A 115 -9.96 11.99 -6.12
CA ARG A 115 -11.15 12.82 -5.93
C ARG A 115 -12.42 12.00 -5.72
N ILE A 116 -12.58 10.89 -6.46
CA ILE A 116 -13.73 9.97 -6.30
C ILE A 116 -13.70 9.33 -4.91
N VAL A 117 -12.53 8.82 -4.51
CA VAL A 117 -12.31 8.19 -3.20
C VAL A 117 -12.59 9.17 -2.06
N LYS A 118 -12.07 10.40 -2.14
CA LYS A 118 -12.31 11.43 -1.12
C LYS A 118 -13.80 11.79 -1.01
N ARG A 119 -14.54 11.82 -2.12
CA ARG A 119 -16.00 12.03 -2.10
C ARG A 119 -16.72 10.88 -1.44
N GLU A 120 -16.30 9.64 -1.70
CA GLU A 120 -16.91 8.46 -1.08
C GLU A 120 -16.66 8.43 0.43
N ALA A 121 -15.43 8.69 0.85
CA ALA A 121 -15.08 8.79 2.27
C ALA A 121 -15.83 9.94 2.97
N ALA A 122 -16.06 11.07 2.29
CA ALA A 122 -16.85 12.18 2.82
C ALA A 122 -18.31 11.80 3.10
N ARG A 123 -18.92 10.96 2.24
CA ARG A 123 -20.26 10.40 2.51
C ARG A 123 -20.30 9.50 3.74
N ARG A 124 -19.13 8.98 4.15
CA ARG A 124 -18.95 8.12 5.33
C ARG A 124 -18.34 8.89 6.52
N GLY A 125 -18.42 10.22 6.51
CA GLY A 125 -18.05 11.06 7.65
C GLY A 125 -16.55 11.40 7.77
N VAL A 126 -15.75 11.16 6.71
CA VAL A 126 -14.32 11.52 6.68
C VAL A 126 -14.09 12.66 5.70
N LYS A 127 -13.68 13.83 6.19
CA LYS A 127 -13.47 15.01 5.34
C LYS A 127 -12.23 14.84 4.44
N PRO A 128 -12.22 15.39 3.23
CA PRO A 128 -11.06 15.35 2.34
C PRO A 128 -9.76 15.89 2.97
N SER A 129 -9.84 16.91 3.82
CA SER A 129 -8.70 17.49 4.53
C SER A 129 -8.08 16.53 5.55
N GLU A 130 -8.88 15.67 6.19
CA GLU A 130 -8.40 14.64 7.11
C GLU A 130 -7.59 13.58 6.35
N ILE A 131 -8.09 13.19 5.17
CA ILE A 131 -7.39 12.29 4.25
C ILE A 131 -6.06 12.91 3.80
N ASP A 132 -6.04 14.18 3.43
CA ASP A 132 -4.81 14.84 2.97
C ASP A 132 -3.74 14.93 4.06
N SER A 133 -4.14 15.27 5.29
CA SER A 133 -3.27 15.28 6.47
C SER A 133 -2.74 13.89 6.78
N TYR A 134 -3.60 12.87 6.76
CA TYR A 134 -3.21 11.48 6.95
C TYR A 134 -2.19 11.00 5.91
N VAL A 135 -2.48 11.21 4.62
CA VAL A 135 -1.56 10.83 3.53
C VAL A 135 -0.23 11.55 3.67
N LYS A 136 -0.23 12.83 4.06
CA LYS A 136 1.01 13.58 4.31
C LYS A 136 1.82 12.94 5.45
N ALA A 137 1.18 12.60 6.57
CA ALA A 137 1.84 11.97 7.71
C ALA A 137 2.47 10.62 7.32
N VAL A 138 1.72 9.74 6.65
CA VAL A 138 2.22 8.45 6.16
C VAL A 138 3.37 8.65 5.17
N MET A 139 3.25 9.55 4.20
CA MET A 139 4.28 9.80 3.19
C MET A 139 5.56 10.42 3.76
N ASN A 140 5.48 11.14 4.87
CA ASN A 140 6.64 11.64 5.60
C ASN A 140 7.32 10.48 6.34
N ARG A 141 6.57 9.74 7.15
CA ARG A 141 7.12 8.60 7.91
C ARG A 141 7.73 7.53 6.98
N LEU A 142 7.06 7.24 5.86
CA LEU A 142 7.55 6.28 4.87
C LEU A 142 8.90 6.71 4.26
N SER A 143 9.11 8.01 4.05
CA SER A 143 10.36 8.51 3.48
C SER A 143 11.56 8.35 4.43
N GLU A 144 11.31 8.37 5.74
CA GLU A 144 12.34 8.18 6.78
C GLU A 144 12.85 6.73 6.83
N LEU A 145 12.02 5.76 6.47
CA LEU A 145 12.40 4.34 6.47
C LEU A 145 13.50 4.02 5.45
N ARG A 146 13.61 4.81 4.37
CA ARG A 146 14.62 4.67 3.30
C ARG A 146 14.77 3.23 2.81
N LEU A 147 13.63 2.58 2.53
CA LEU A 147 13.56 1.18 2.15
C LEU A 147 14.28 0.92 0.82
N ARG A 148 15.11 -0.12 0.80
CA ARG A 148 15.78 -0.62 -0.40
C ARG A 148 15.09 -1.87 -0.92
N TYR A 149 15.09 -2.01 -2.23
CA TYR A 149 14.58 -3.20 -2.88
C TYR A 149 15.48 -4.39 -2.56
N VAL A 150 14.87 -5.54 -2.32
CA VAL A 150 15.51 -6.86 -2.25
C VAL A 150 14.70 -7.84 -3.08
N GLU A 151 15.32 -8.93 -3.50
CA GLU A 151 14.55 -10.09 -3.96
C GLU A 151 13.81 -10.73 -2.76
N PRO A 152 12.69 -11.44 -2.99
CA PRO A 152 11.99 -12.08 -1.89
C PRO A 152 12.94 -13.07 -1.21
N PRO A 153 12.93 -13.16 0.13
CA PRO A 153 13.57 -14.29 0.78
C PRO A 153 13.01 -15.58 0.17
N ARG A 154 13.86 -16.61 0.01
CA ARG A 154 13.45 -17.90 -0.57
C ARG A 154 12.15 -18.33 0.12
N SER A 155 11.08 -18.44 -0.66
CA SER A 155 9.78 -18.92 -0.16
C SER A 155 10.02 -20.19 0.66
N PRO A 156 9.41 -20.37 1.84
CA PRO A 156 9.47 -21.64 2.54
C PRO A 156 8.83 -22.71 1.64
N ARG A 157 9.71 -23.40 0.92
CA ARG A 157 9.58 -24.70 0.24
C ARG A 157 8.31 -24.96 -0.59
N SER A 158 8.55 -25.24 -1.87
CA SER A 158 7.88 -26.34 -2.59
C SER A 158 7.94 -27.64 -1.80
#